data_AF-A0A962PTS1-F1
#
_entry.id   AF-A0A962PTS1-F1
#
_cell.length_a   1.000
_cell.length_b   1.000
_cell.length_c   1.000
_cell.angle_alpha   90.00
_cell.angle_beta   90.00
_cell.angle_gamma   90.00
#
_symmetry.space_group_name_H-M   'P 1'
#
loop_
_entity.id
_entity.type
_entity.pdbx_description
1 polymer ?
#
loop_
_entity_poly.entity_id
_entity_poly.type
_entity_poly.pdbx_seq_one_letter_code
_entity_poly.pdbx_strand_id
1 'polypeptide(L)'
;MNPLQPATVPLLGRHLVEASAGTGKTYTITTLFVRLVVERELEARQILVVTFTKAAAAELRDRIRTRLREAIAVLDGCTGDPVLAEVAARWSDPSRARARLAGAVADFD
;
A
#
# COMPACT_ATOMS: atom_id res chain seq x y z
N MET A 1 -14.01 1.68 -19.58
CA MET A 1 -13.61 2.25 -18.28
C MET A 1 -12.10 2.16 -18.19
N ASN A 2 -11.41 3.22 -17.74
CA ASN A 2 -9.95 3.20 -17.65
C ASN A 2 -9.53 2.35 -16.44
N PRO A 3 -8.50 1.49 -16.54
CA PRO A 3 -8.02 0.71 -15.40
C PRO A 3 -7.62 1.64 -14.25
N LEU A 4 -8.00 1.27 -13.03
CA LEU A 4 -7.60 2.02 -11.84
C LEU A 4 -6.09 1.92 -11.66
N GLN A 5 -5.41 3.07 -11.64
CA GLN A 5 -3.97 3.16 -11.45
C GLN A 5 -3.65 3.27 -9.95
N PRO A 6 -2.98 2.28 -9.34
CA PRO A 6 -2.74 2.28 -7.89
C PRO A 6 -1.91 3.48 -7.41
N ALA A 7 -1.01 3.98 -8.26
CA ALA A 7 -0.21 5.16 -7.99
C ALA A 7 -1.08 6.43 -7.88
N THR A 8 -2.05 6.62 -8.76
CA THR A 8 -2.67 7.95 -8.97
C THR A 8 -4.12 8.03 -8.55
N VAL A 9 -4.79 6.90 -8.27
CA VAL A 9 -6.18 6.93 -7.81
C VAL A 9 -6.33 7.80 -6.56
N PRO A 10 -7.38 8.62 -6.45
CA PRO A 10 -7.67 9.34 -5.22
C PRO A 10 -7.79 8.38 -4.01
N LEU A 11 -7.39 8.85 -2.83
CA LEU A 11 -7.51 8.09 -1.57
C LEU A 11 -8.80 8.45 -0.80
N LEU A 12 -9.71 9.17 -1.43
CA LEU A 12 -10.96 9.65 -0.86
C LEU A 12 -12.12 9.34 -1.79
N GLY A 13 -13.26 9.02 -1.18
CA GLY A 13 -14.47 8.64 -1.89
C GLY A 13 -14.56 7.13 -2.11
N ARG A 14 -15.39 6.74 -3.07
CA ARG A 14 -15.68 5.34 -3.38
C ARG A 14 -15.09 4.98 -4.73
N HIS A 15 -14.23 3.97 -4.73
CA HIS A 15 -13.62 3.43 -5.93
C HIS A 15 -14.07 1.99 -6.15
N LEU A 16 -14.39 1.65 -7.39
CA LEU A 16 -14.65 0.28 -7.82
C LEU A 16 -13.43 -0.21 -8.60
N VAL A 17 -12.81 -1.28 -8.10
CA VAL A 17 -11.73 -1.97 -8.81
C VAL A 17 -12.34 -3.21 -9.46
N GLU A 18 -12.71 -3.09 -10.74
CA GLU A 18 -13.08 -4.24 -11.55
C GLU A 18 -11.82 -4.97 -11.98
N ALA A 19 -11.70 -6.23 -11.60
CA ALA A 19 -10.52 -7.03 -11.93
C ALA A 19 -10.89 -8.52 -11.99
N SER A 20 -10.50 -9.19 -13.06
CA SER A 20 -10.62 -10.64 -13.22
C SER A 20 -9.64 -11.38 -12.29
N ALA A 21 -9.74 -12.71 -12.21
CA ALA A 21 -8.74 -13.51 -11.50
C ALA A 21 -7.32 -13.20 -12.05
N GLY A 22 -6.34 -13.05 -11.15
CA GLY A 22 -4.94 -12.80 -11.52
C GLY A 22 -4.58 -11.36 -11.95
N THR A 23 -5.51 -10.40 -11.98
CA THR A 23 -5.26 -9.05 -12.52
C THR A 23 -4.80 -8.00 -11.50
N GLY A 24 -4.14 -8.42 -10.41
CA GLY A 24 -3.48 -7.47 -9.51
C GLY A 24 -4.37 -6.73 -8.50
N LYS A 25 -5.54 -7.27 -8.14
CA LYS A 25 -6.39 -6.70 -7.04
C LYS A 25 -5.63 -6.54 -5.74
N THR A 26 -4.97 -7.61 -5.32
CA THR A 26 -4.18 -7.62 -4.10
C THR A 26 -3.05 -6.61 -4.16
N TYR A 27 -2.36 -6.54 -5.30
CA TYR A 27 -1.31 -5.56 -5.55
C TYR A 27 -1.80 -4.11 -5.46
N THR A 28 -2.99 -3.85 -6.01
CA THR A 28 -3.67 -2.55 -5.90
C THR A 28 -3.96 -2.23 -4.44
N ILE A 29 -4.63 -3.14 -3.71
CA ILE A 29 -5.01 -2.94 -2.31
C ILE A 29 -3.78 -2.67 -1.43
N THR A 30 -2.71 -3.46 -1.56
CA THR A 30 -1.50 -3.28 -0.75
C THR A 30 -0.79 -1.97 -1.07
N THR A 31 -0.77 -1.55 -2.34
CA THR A 31 -0.22 -0.25 -2.74
C THR A 31 -1.05 0.91 -2.18
N LEU A 32 -2.38 0.81 -2.19
CA LEU A 32 -3.24 1.80 -1.55
C LEU A 32 -3.03 1.87 -0.04
N PHE A 33 -2.77 0.73 0.62
CA PHE A 33 -2.44 0.71 2.04
C PHE A 33 -1.18 1.54 2.34
N VAL A 34 -0.10 1.34 1.58
CA VAL A 34 1.14 2.15 1.69
C VAL A 34 0.84 3.64 1.54
N ARG A 35 0.06 3.99 0.51
CA ARG A 35 -0.33 5.38 0.24
C ARG A 35 -1.17 5.98 1.35
N LEU A 36 -2.12 5.23 1.92
CA LEU A 36 -2.94 5.68 3.05
C LEU A 36 -2.11 5.95 4.31
N VAL A 37 -1.11 5.09 4.59
CA VAL A 37 -0.20 5.30 5.73
C VAL A 37 0.58 6.60 5.57
N VAL A 38 1.08 6.91 4.37
CA VAL A 38 1.96 8.07 4.15
C VAL A 38 1.17 9.34 3.79
N GLU A 39 0.36 9.30 2.74
CA GLU A 39 -0.35 10.47 2.18
C GLU A 39 -1.53 10.93 3.04
N ARG A 40 -2.16 10.00 3.78
CA ARG A 40 -3.30 10.32 4.66
C ARG A 40 -2.95 10.28 6.14
N GLU A 41 -1.68 10.03 6.43
CA GLU A 41 -1.14 9.99 7.77
C GLU A 41 -1.92 9.05 8.73
N LEU A 42 -2.47 7.96 8.19
CA LEU A 42 -3.18 6.96 9.00
C LEU A 42 -2.22 5.96 9.64
N GLU A 43 -2.53 5.56 10.87
CA GLU A 43 -1.93 4.39 11.52
C GLU A 43 -2.54 3.10 10.94
N ALA A 44 -1.82 1.97 11.00
CA ALA A 44 -2.30 0.72 10.41
C ALA A 44 -3.65 0.28 11.00
N ARG A 45 -3.83 0.47 12.32
CA ARG A 45 -5.08 0.18 13.04
C ARG A 45 -6.28 1.03 12.61
N GLN A 46 -6.06 2.14 11.88
CA GLN A 46 -7.14 2.99 11.35
C GLN A 46 -7.60 2.55 9.96
N ILE A 47 -6.96 1.54 9.35
CA ILE A 47 -7.26 1.04 8.00
C ILE A 47 -7.89 -0.36 8.10
N LEU A 48 -9.16 -0.48 7.73
CA LEU A 48 -9.87 -1.75 7.69
C LEU A 48 -9.79 -2.39 6.30
N VAL A 49 -9.23 -3.59 6.22
CA VAL A 49 -9.22 -4.42 5.01
C VAL A 49 -9.94 -5.73 5.29
N VAL A 50 -10.95 -6.05 4.49
CA VAL A 50 -11.79 -7.25 4.66
C VAL A 50 -11.75 -8.13 3.41
N THR A 51 -11.85 -9.45 3.62
CA THR A 51 -11.90 -10.45 2.55
C THR A 51 -12.73 -11.66 2.96
N PHE A 52 -13.05 -12.55 2.03
CA PHE A 52 -14.08 -13.58 2.20
C PHE A 52 -13.70 -14.69 3.19
N THR A 53 -12.41 -15.02 3.30
CA THR A 53 -11.94 -16.14 4.14
C THR A 53 -10.86 -15.69 5.12
N LYS A 54 -10.77 -16.38 6.26
CA LYS A 54 -9.69 -16.16 7.24
C LYS A 54 -8.30 -16.38 6.65
N ALA A 55 -8.15 -17.39 5.78
CA ALA A 55 -6.90 -17.68 5.10
C ALA A 55 -6.48 -16.53 4.17
N ALA A 56 -7.42 -16.01 3.37
CA ALA A 56 -7.16 -14.85 2.51
C ALA A 56 -6.84 -13.59 3.35
N ALA A 57 -7.44 -13.43 4.53
CA ALA A 57 -7.16 -12.31 5.41
C ALA A 57 -5.72 -12.39 5.97
N ALA A 58 -5.28 -13.59 6.38
CA ALA A 58 -3.90 -13.82 6.82
C ALA A 58 -2.90 -13.57 5.69
N GLU A 59 -3.16 -14.10 4.49
CA GLU A 59 -2.32 -13.87 3.32
C GLU A 59 -2.24 -12.38 2.97
N LEU A 60 -3.38 -11.68 2.99
CA LEU A 60 -3.42 -10.25 2.69
C LEU A 60 -2.66 -9.43 3.74
N ARG A 61 -2.74 -9.80 5.02
CA ARG A 61 -1.96 -9.18 6.09
C ARG A 61 -0.45 -9.31 5.82
N ASP A 62 0.01 -10.51 5.47
CA ASP A 62 1.42 -10.74 5.14
C ASP A 62 1.86 -9.95 3.91
N ARG A 63 1.01 -9.89 2.87
CA ARG A 63 1.29 -9.10 1.66
C ARG A 63 1.34 -7.59 1.94
N ILE A 64 0.48 -7.05 2.81
CA ILE A 64 0.55 -5.64 3.22
C ILE A 64 1.86 -5.36 3.94
N ARG A 65 2.25 -6.21 4.90
CA ARG A 65 3.51 -6.08 5.64
C ARG A 65 4.72 -6.10 4.70
N THR A 66 4.77 -7.05 3.77
CA THR A 66 5.83 -7.12 2.75
C THR A 66 5.85 -5.85 1.90
N ARG A 67 4.69 -5.37 1.45
CA ARG A 67 4.58 -4.15 0.63
C ARG A 67 5.09 -2.89 1.35
N LEU A 68 4.82 -2.77 2.66
CA LEU A 68 5.34 -1.68 3.48
C LEU A 68 6.88 -1.73 3.56
N ARG A 69 7.46 -2.92 3.73
CA ARG A 69 8.92 -3.12 3.73
C ARG A 69 9.55 -2.81 2.38
N GLU A 70 8.92 -3.20 1.27
CA GLU A 70 9.35 -2.82 -0.09
C GLU A 70 9.35 -1.30 -0.28
N ALA A 71 8.35 -0.59 0.25
CA ALA A 71 8.27 0.87 0.15
C ALA A 71 9.40 1.56 0.93
N ILE A 72 9.76 1.02 2.11
CA ILE A 72 10.93 1.48 2.85
C ILE A 72 12.21 1.24 2.03
N ALA A 73 12.38 0.06 1.43
CA ALA A 73 13.55 -0.25 0.62
C ALA A 73 13.71 0.71 -0.57
N VAL A 74 12.60 1.08 -1.23
CA VAL A 74 12.58 2.09 -2.30
C VAL A 74 13.05 3.46 -1.79
N LEU A 75 12.59 3.89 -0.60
CA LEU A 75 13.05 5.14 0.02
C LEU A 75 14.53 5.11 0.42
N ASP A 76 15.03 3.93 0.78
CA ASP A 76 16.43 3.69 1.12
C ASP A 76 17.33 3.56 -0.14
N GLY A 77 16.78 3.82 -1.34
CA GLY A 77 17.51 3.82 -2.61
C GLY A 77 17.74 2.44 -3.22
N CYS A 78 17.10 1.39 -2.69
CA CYS A 78 17.16 0.06 -3.29
C CYS A 78 16.27 -0.01 -4.54
N THR A 79 16.69 -0.78 -5.55
CA THR A 79 15.83 -1.14 -6.67
C THR A 79 14.62 -1.90 -6.14
N GLY A 80 13.42 -1.39 -6.45
CA GLY A 80 12.16 -1.97 -5.98
C GLY A 80 11.07 -1.89 -7.03
N ASP A 81 9.85 -2.16 -6.60
CA ASP A 81 8.67 -2.14 -7.46
C ASP A 81 8.46 -0.74 -8.12
N PRO A 82 8.27 -0.66 -9.45
CA PRO A 82 8.16 0.61 -10.16
C PRO A 82 7.01 1.51 -9.69
N VAL A 83 5.88 0.92 -9.27
CA VAL A 83 4.74 1.70 -8.77
C VAL A 83 5.04 2.28 -7.40
N LEU A 84 5.79 1.57 -6.53
CA LEU A 84 6.27 2.19 -5.29
C LEU A 84 7.27 3.31 -5.56
N ALA A 85 8.15 3.16 -6.54
CA ALA A 85 9.07 4.23 -6.92
C ALA A 85 8.30 5.47 -7.40
N GLU A 86 7.27 5.29 -8.25
CA GLU A 86 6.39 6.37 -8.71
C GLU A 86 5.60 7.03 -7.57
N VAL A 87 5.13 6.23 -6.61
CA VAL A 87 4.46 6.73 -5.39
C VAL A 87 5.42 7.51 -4.52
N ALA A 88 6.58 6.94 -4.20
CA ALA A 88 7.58 7.53 -3.32
C ALA A 88 8.16 8.83 -3.89
N ALA A 89 8.33 8.92 -5.21
CA ALA A 89 8.80 10.12 -5.89
C ALA A 89 7.89 11.34 -5.70
N ARG A 90 6.64 11.17 -5.26
CA ARG A 90 5.67 12.25 -5.00
C ARG A 90 5.64 12.70 -3.54
N TRP A 91 6.34 12.02 -2.63
CA TRP A 91 6.37 12.40 -1.23
C TRP A 91 7.41 13.49 -1.00
N SER A 92 6.98 14.63 -0.48
CA SER A 92 7.85 15.79 -0.24
C SER A 92 8.85 15.59 0.91
N ASP A 93 8.58 14.63 1.81
CA ASP A 93 9.44 14.32 2.96
C ASP A 93 9.69 12.80 3.04
N PRO A 94 10.76 12.30 2.38
CA PRO A 94 11.12 10.89 2.40
C PRO A 94 11.42 10.35 3.80
N SER A 95 12.03 11.16 4.68
CA SER A 95 12.38 10.73 6.04
C SER A 95 11.13 10.51 6.89
N ARG A 96 10.15 11.42 6.81
CA ARG A 96 8.86 11.26 7.48
C ARG A 96 8.06 10.09 6.90
N ALA A 97 8.03 9.95 5.57
CA ALA A 97 7.38 8.80 4.92
C ALA A 97 7.97 7.48 5.43
N ARG A 98 9.29 7.38 5.48
CA ARG A 98 10.02 6.21 5.99
C ARG A 98 9.65 5.90 7.45
N ALA A 99 9.64 6.92 8.32
CA ALA A 99 9.28 6.73 9.73
C ALA A 99 7.86 6.21 9.90
N ARG A 100 6.90 6.73 9.12
CA ARG A 100 5.51 6.28 9.14
C ARG A 100 5.36 4.84 8.65
N LEU A 101 6.06 4.48 7.58
CA LEU A 101 6.07 3.10 7.07
C LEU A 101 6.70 2.14 8.09
N ALA A 102 7.78 2.54 8.76
CA ALA A 102 8.42 1.73 9.80
C ALA A 102 7.48 1.51 11.01
N GLY A 103 6.80 2.57 11.46
CA GLY A 103 5.77 2.45 12.50
C GLY A 103 4.63 1.51 12.08
N ALA A 104 4.14 1.65 10.84
CA ALA A 104 3.12 0.75 10.32
C ALA A 104 3.59 -0.71 10.25
N VAL A 105 4.85 -0.99 9.88
CA VAL A 105 5.39 -2.37 9.89
C VAL A 105 5.37 -2.96 11.30
N ALA A 106 5.74 -2.17 12.31
CA ALA A 106 5.77 -2.62 13.70
C ALA A 106 4.36 -3.00 14.23
N ASP A 107 3.30 -2.36 13.73
CA ASP A 107 1.91 -2.72 14.09
C ASP A 107 1.48 -4.11 13.58
N PHE A 108 2.22 -4.73 12.65
CA PHE A 108 1.93 -6.07 12.12
C PHE A 108 2.72 -7.21 12.78
N ASP A 109 3.70 -6.89 13.63
CA ASP A 109 4.52 -7.86 14.35
C ASP A 109 4.00 -8.04 15.79
#